data_AF-A0A2P1DUX6-F1
#
_entry.id   AF-A0A2P1DUX6-F1
#
_cell.length_a   1.000
_cell.length_b   1.000
_cell.length_c   1.000
_cell.angle_alpha   90.00
_cell.angle_beta   90.00
_cell.angle_gamma   90.00
#
_symmetry.space_group_name_H-M   'P 1'
#
loop_
_entity.id
_entity.type
_entity.pdbx_description
1 polymer ?
#
loop_
_entity_poly.entity_id
_entity_poly.type
_entity_poly.pdbx_seq_one_letter_code
_entity_poly.pdbx_strand_id
1 'polypeptide(L)' 'MQFALTVPTVVDRLIQQALLQVLQPIYEPGFSESSYGFRPGRSAQQAVLQAQRYVQEGRRWVVDIDLEKFLDRA' A
#
# COMPACT_ATOMS: atom_id res chain seq x y z
N MET A 1 3.02 9.05 19.50
CA MET A 1 2.51 8.90 18.12
C MET A 1 1.13 9.51 18.08
N GLN A 2 0.99 10.69 17.48
CA GLN A 2 -0.31 11.34 17.30
C GLN A 2 -0.74 11.08 15.87
N PHE A 3 -1.67 10.15 15.67
CA PHE A 3 -2.29 9.95 14.37
C PHE A 3 -3.36 11.03 14.20
N ALA A 4 -3.00 12.14 13.59
CA ALA A 4 -3.98 13.11 13.13
C ALA A 4 -4.67 12.51 11.89
N LEU A 5 -5.91 12.02 12.04
CA LEU A 5 -6.71 11.56 10.92
C LEU A 5 -7.49 12.76 10.34
N THR A 6 -7.04 13.26 9.20
CA THR A 6 -7.83 14.23 8.42
C THR A 6 -8.93 13.48 7.69
N VAL A 7 -10.18 13.65 8.12
CA VAL A 7 -11.35 13.03 7.48
C VAL A 7 -11.97 14.02 6.48
N PRO A 8 -11.92 13.78 5.17
CA PRO A 8 -12.54 14.65 4.17
C PRO A 8 -14.07 14.66 4.32
N THR A 9 -14.74 15.66 3.75
CA THR A 9 -16.21 15.66 3.73
C THR A 9 -16.75 14.47 2.93
N VAL A 10 -18.02 14.12 3.12
CA VAL A 10 -18.65 13.01 2.37
C VAL A 10 -18.58 13.25 0.86
N VAL A 11 -18.78 14.50 0.42
CA VAL A 11 -18.71 14.90 -0.98
C VAL A 11 -17.29 14.74 -1.52
N ASP A 12 -16.27 15.14 -0.75
CA ASP A 12 -14.88 14.96 -1.16
C ASP A 12 -14.52 13.48 -1.30
N ARG A 13 -14.97 12.63 -0.36
CA ARG A 13 -14.74 11.18 -0.46
C ARG A 13 -15.43 10.57 -1.66
N LEU A 14 -16.62 11.05 -2.03
CA LEU A 14 -17.32 10.61 -3.25
C LEU A 14 -16.50 10.95 -4.50
N ILE A 15 -16.00 12.18 -4.60
CA ILE A 15 -15.19 12.63 -5.74
C ILE A 15 -13.87 11.85 -5.80
N GLN A 16 -13.17 11.71 -4.67
CA GLN A 16 -11.93 10.94 -4.58
C GLN A 16 -12.11 9.47 -4.98
N GLN A 17 -13.22 8.85 -4.55
CA GLN A 17 -13.53 7.47 -4.91
C GLN A 17 -13.85 7.33 -6.41
N ALA A 18 -14.55 8.30 -7.01
CA ALA A 18 -14.82 8.32 -8.45
C ALA A 18 -13.51 8.43 -9.26
N LEU A 19 -12.58 9.30 -8.83
CA LEU A 19 -11.25 9.38 -9.44
C LEU A 19 -10.48 8.06 -9.30
N LEU A 20 -10.49 7.44 -8.11
CA LEU A 20 -9.81 6.17 -7.87
C LEU A 20 -10.31 5.06 -8.80
N GLN A 21 -11.63 4.97 -9.03
CA GLN A 21 -12.21 3.96 -9.94
C GLN A 21 -11.71 4.09 -11.38
N VAL A 22 -11.40 5.30 -11.84
CA VAL A 22 -10.86 5.54 -13.19
C VAL A 22 -9.34 5.32 -13.23
N LEU A 23 -8.61 5.80 -12.22
CA LEU A 23 -7.15 5.73 -12.20
C LEU A 23 -6.63 4.33 -11.87
N GLN A 24 -7.31 3.58 -10.99
CA GLN A 24 -6.88 2.26 -10.55
C GLN A 24 -6.61 1.27 -11.71
N PRO A 25 -7.52 1.05 -12.68
CA PRO A 25 -7.24 0.13 -13.79
C PRO A 25 -6.09 0.60 -14.71
N ILE A 26 -5.75 1.89 -14.71
CA ILE A 26 -4.64 2.45 -15.49
C ILE A 26 -3.30 2.13 -14.81
N TYR A 27 -3.21 2.31 -13.49
CA TYR A 27 -1.96 2.13 -12.74
C TYR A 27 -1.73 0.69 -12.25
N GLU A 28 -2.79 -0.08 -11.99
CA GLU A 28 -2.67 -1.45 -11.47
C GLU A 28 -1.72 -2.36 -12.26
N PRO A 29 -1.76 -2.40 -13.61
CA PRO A 29 -0.86 -3.23 -14.38
C PRO A 29 0.63 -2.84 -14.27
N GLY A 30 0.93 -1.60 -13.86
CA GLY A 30 2.29 -1.09 -13.71
C GLY A 30 2.90 -1.30 -12.32
N PHE A 31 2.12 -1.71 -11.32
CA PHE A 31 2.64 -1.94 -9.98
C PHE A 31 3.46 -3.23 -9.88
N SER A 32 4.50 -3.20 -9.05
CA SER A 32 5.31 -4.37 -8.71
C SER A 32 4.47 -5.51 -8.13
N GLU A 33 4.82 -6.75 -8.48
CA GLU A 33 4.23 -7.95 -7.89
C GLU A 33 4.50 -8.09 -6.38
N SER A 34 5.57 -7.45 -5.89
CA SER A 34 5.91 -7.38 -4.47
C SER A 34 5.23 -6.20 -3.73
N SER A 35 4.30 -5.48 -4.39
CA SER A 35 3.51 -4.41 -3.79
C SER A 35 2.13 -4.93 -3.37
N TYR A 36 1.83 -4.89 -2.07
CA TYR A 36 0.62 -5.50 -1.49
C TYR A 36 -0.34 -4.51 -0.80
N GLY A 37 0.13 -3.29 -0.48
CA GLY A 37 -0.66 -2.31 0.27
C GLY A 37 -1.70 -1.61 -0.62
N PHE A 38 -2.93 -1.48 -0.12
CA PHE A 38 -4.01 -0.68 -0.73
C PHE A 38 -4.41 -1.06 -2.18
N ARG A 39 -4.13 -2.30 -2.61
CA ARG A 39 -4.41 -2.78 -3.96
C ARG A 39 -5.54 -3.83 -4.02
N PRO A 40 -6.36 -3.87 -5.08
CA PRO A 40 -7.39 -4.89 -5.25
C PRO A 40 -6.79 -6.30 -5.30
N GLY A 41 -7.42 -7.25 -4.60
CA GLY A 41 -6.97 -8.65 -4.58
C GLY A 41 -5.63 -8.90 -3.89
N ARG A 42 -5.01 -7.85 -3.29
CA ARG A 42 -3.78 -7.96 -2.51
C ARG A 42 -4.04 -7.78 -1.01
N SER A 43 -3.23 -8.41 -0.17
CA SER A 43 -3.39 -8.32 1.29
C SER A 43 -2.08 -8.38 2.04
N ALA A 44 -2.08 -7.90 3.29
CA ALA A 44 -0.94 -8.00 4.19
C ALA A 44 -0.51 -9.46 4.43
N GLN A 45 -1.45 -10.40 4.45
CA GLN A 45 -1.14 -11.83 4.60
C GLN A 45 -0.30 -12.35 3.43
N GLN A 46 -0.59 -11.93 2.19
CA GLN A 46 0.22 -12.31 1.04
C GLN A 46 1.66 -11.76 1.15
N ALA A 47 1.83 -10.54 1.66
CA ALA A 47 3.15 -9.97 1.91
C ALA A 47 3.95 -10.80 2.93
N VAL A 48 3.31 -11.21 4.04
CA VAL A 48 3.92 -12.07 5.06
C VAL A 48 4.29 -13.43 4.50
N LEU A 49 3.42 -14.06 3.70
CA LEU A 49 3.70 -15.34 3.06
C LEU A 49 4.89 -15.23 2.09
N GLN A 50 5.01 -14.14 1.33
CA GLN A 50 6.16 -13.92 0.46
C GLN A 50 7.45 -13.72 1.25
N ALA A 51 7.41 -12.94 2.34
CA ALA A 51 8.56 -12.78 3.23
C ALA A 51 8.98 -14.11 3.87
N GLN A 52 8.02 -14.94 4.28
CA GLN A 52 8.28 -16.28 4.82
C GLN A 52 9.00 -17.18 3.80
N ARG A 53 8.61 -17.12 2.52
CA ARG A 53 9.31 -17.86 1.45
C ARG A 53 10.76 -17.44 1.32
N TYR A 54 11.05 -16.14 1.33
CA TYR A 54 12.44 -15.65 1.29
C TYR A 54 13.30 -16.18 2.45
N VAL A 55 12.73 -16.26 3.65
CA VAL A 55 13.42 -16.84 4.81
C VAL A 55 13.68 -18.34 4.61
N GLN A 56 12.70 -19.08 4.09
CA GLN A 56 12.82 -20.50 3.78
C GLN A 56 13.87 -20.78 2.69
N GLU A 57 14.02 -19.88 1.71
CA GLU A 57 15.06 -19.92 0.68
C GLU A 57 16.46 -19.55 1.21
N GLY A 58 16.60 -19.20 2.48
CA GLY A 58 17.88 -18.93 3.13
C GLY A 58 18.23 -17.44 3.27
N ARG A 59 17.34 -16.52 2.89
CA ARG A 59 17.53 -15.07 3.12
C ARG A 59 17.18 -14.73 4.57
N ARG A 60 18.19 -14.77 5.45
CA ARG A 60 18.02 -14.66 6.91
C ARG A 60 18.15 -13.24 7.46
N TRP A 61 18.53 -12.28 6.63
CA TRP A 61 18.69 -10.88 7.02
C TRP A 61 17.62 -10.03 6.34
N VAL A 62 16.98 -9.16 7.12
CA VAL A 62 15.98 -8.20 6.64
C VAL A 62 16.56 -6.81 6.79
N VAL A 63 16.45 -6.01 5.73
CA VAL A 63 16.72 -4.58 5.77
C VAL A 63 15.38 -3.89 5.90
N ASP A 64 15.09 -3.37 7.09
CA ASP A 64 13.84 -2.67 7.40
C ASP A 64 14.03 -1.17 7.14
N ILE A 65 13.22 -0.63 6.23
CA ILE A 65 13.27 0.78 5.81
C ILE A 65 11.85 1.31 5.82
N ASP A 66 11.63 2.40 6.56
CA ASP A 66 10.35 3.10 6.62
C ASP A 66 10.51 4.59 6.30
N LEU A 67 9.48 5.19 5.71
CA LEU A 67 9.45 6.60 5.34
C LEU A 67 8.61 7.40 6.35
N GLU A 68 9.27 8.30 7.08
CA GLU A 68 8.57 9.18 8.02
C GLU A 68 7.65 10.17 7.27
N LYS A 69 6.38 10.24 7.69
CA LYS A 69 5.37 11.20 7.18
C LYS A 69 5.18 11.18 5.66
N PHE A 70 5.00 9.97 5.11
CA PHE A 70 4.79 9.75 3.68
C PHE A 70 3.75 10.70 3.06
N LEU A 71 2.63 10.98 3.75
CA LEU A 71 1.55 11.83 3.24
C LEU A 71 1.78 13.35 3.44
N ASP A 72 2.66 13.75 4.36
CA ASP A 72 2.93 15.18 4.61
C ASP A 72 4.02 15.75 3.69
N ARG A 73 4.83 14.86 3.08
CA ARG A 73 5.99 15.20 2.25
C ARG A 73 5.79 14.87 0.75
N ALA A 74 4.57 14.47 0.37
CA ALA A 74 4.21 14.12 -1.00
C ALA A 74 3.97 15.35 -1.89
#